data_AF-D5PJ78-F1
#
_entry.id   AF-D5PJ78-F1
#
_cell.length_a   1.000
_cell.length_b   1.000
_cell.length_c   1.000
_cell.angle_alpha   90.00
_cell.angle_beta   90.00
_cell.angle_gamma   90.00
#
_symmetry.space_group_name_H-M   'P 1'
#
loop_
_entity.id
_entity.type
_entity.pdbx_description
1 polymer ?
#
loop_
_entity_poly.entity_id
_entity_poly.type
_entity_poly.pdbx_seq_one_letter_code
_entity_poly.pdbx_strand_id
1 'polypeptide(L)'
;MKVTMRAVKTAAAAGGIAVAGVFAASSAAAAPPPNIQGFGTSEKLVDGPLITDYTVSNLQPSNATIPGYTPKGTLYQADVTARSDGGLVTPMVNDFIARGPNGQNYRVIDKVGAPNGLNPAPIPQGSESTGTLYFDVTGAPPNGVVYNDGMQDILIWTSNVPGNSAPGAPNASPAPGTPPSPAHT
;
A
#
# COMPACT_ATOMS: atom_id res chain seq x y z
N MET A 1 -25.28 -36.96 41.52
CA MET A 1 -25.14 -36.51 40.11
C MET A 1 -23.76 -36.96 39.64
N LYS A 2 -23.48 -37.95 38.80
CA LYS A 2 -24.17 -38.68 37.71
C LYS A 2 -24.75 -37.80 36.60
N VAL A 3 -23.92 -37.54 35.58
CA VAL A 3 -24.18 -38.00 34.21
C VAL A 3 -22.86 -38.55 33.63
N THR A 4 -22.71 -39.86 33.76
CA THR A 4 -21.96 -40.72 32.82
C THR A 4 -22.70 -40.70 31.48
N MET A 5 -22.00 -40.78 30.34
CA MET A 5 -22.34 -41.48 29.07
C MET A 5 -21.55 -40.83 27.92
N ARG A 6 -21.00 -41.50 26.91
CA ARG A 6 -20.79 -42.90 26.52
C ARG A 6 -19.81 -42.79 25.34
N ALA A 7 -18.76 -43.59 25.31
CA ALA A 7 -18.03 -43.86 24.07
C ALA A 7 -19.04 -44.47 23.08
N VAL A 8 -19.40 -43.75 22.01
CA VAL A 8 -20.26 -44.30 20.97
C VAL A 8 -19.39 -45.10 20.02
N LYS A 9 -19.43 -46.39 20.30
CA LYS A 9 -19.02 -47.53 19.47
C LYS A 9 -19.55 -47.34 18.05
N THR A 10 -18.65 -47.31 17.08
CA THR A 10 -18.90 -47.42 15.65
C THR A 10 -19.62 -48.74 15.37
N ALA A 11 -20.90 -48.65 14.97
CA ALA A 11 -21.61 -49.75 14.34
C ALA A 11 -21.72 -49.42 12.85
N ALA A 12 -20.85 -50.04 12.06
CA ALA A 12 -20.89 -50.05 10.61
C ALA A 12 -21.75 -51.23 10.13
N ALA A 13 -22.73 -50.96 9.28
CA ALA A 13 -23.32 -51.92 8.32
C ALA A 13 -24.32 -51.17 7.41
N ALA A 14 -24.39 -51.34 6.09
CA ALA A 14 -23.53 -51.97 5.08
C ALA A 14 -24.07 -51.55 3.69
N GLY A 15 -23.18 -51.33 2.71
CA GLY A 15 -23.54 -51.14 1.28
C GLY A 15 -23.24 -49.75 0.75
N GLY A 16 -22.08 -49.57 0.10
CA GLY A 16 -21.45 -48.28 -0.20
C GLY A 16 -22.28 -47.30 -1.04
N ILE A 17 -22.49 -46.11 -0.48
CA ILE A 17 -23.00 -44.93 -1.18
C ILE A 17 -22.15 -43.73 -0.74
N ALA A 18 -21.57 -43.03 -1.71
CA ALA A 18 -20.74 -41.85 -1.53
C ALA A 18 -21.57 -40.71 -0.92
N VAL A 19 -21.19 -40.25 0.27
CA VAL A 19 -21.88 -39.16 0.99
C VAL A 19 -21.10 -37.86 0.76
N ALA A 20 -21.76 -36.89 0.13
CA ALA A 20 -21.23 -35.55 -0.09
C ALA A 20 -20.87 -34.88 1.25
N GLY A 21 -19.57 -34.65 1.48
CA GLY A 21 -19.08 -33.87 2.61
C GLY A 21 -19.42 -32.40 2.42
N VAL A 22 -20.30 -31.85 3.27
CA VAL A 22 -20.50 -30.41 3.37
C VAL A 22 -19.35 -29.85 4.20
N PHE A 23 -18.33 -29.34 3.53
CA PHE A 23 -17.29 -28.52 4.15
C PHE A 23 -17.95 -27.23 4.65
N ALA A 24 -17.93 -27.00 5.97
CA ALA A 24 -18.22 -25.70 6.53
C ALA A 24 -17.09 -24.74 6.09
N ALA A 25 -17.35 -23.96 5.05
CA ALA A 25 -16.45 -22.89 4.64
C ALA A 25 -16.40 -21.86 5.76
N SER A 26 -15.24 -21.75 6.43
CA SER A 26 -14.94 -20.59 7.26
C SER A 26 -15.00 -19.36 6.36
N SER A 27 -15.99 -18.49 6.59
CA SER A 27 -16.04 -17.18 5.96
C SER A 27 -14.82 -16.40 6.43
N ALA A 28 -13.77 -16.35 5.61
CA ALA A 28 -12.67 -15.42 5.81
C ALA A 28 -13.29 -14.02 5.79
N ALA A 29 -13.31 -13.33 6.94
CA ALA A 29 -13.70 -11.94 6.98
C ALA A 29 -12.70 -11.17 6.10
N ALA A 30 -13.21 -10.49 5.07
CA ALA A 30 -12.39 -9.61 4.27
C ALA A 30 -11.85 -8.51 5.19
N ALA A 31 -10.54 -8.29 5.18
CA ALA A 31 -9.95 -7.20 5.91
C ALA A 31 -10.47 -5.86 5.36
N PRO A 32 -10.51 -4.80 6.20
CA PRO A 32 -10.95 -3.47 5.75
C PRO A 32 -10.16 -3.04 4.51
N PRO A 33 -10.80 -2.36 3.53
CA PRO A 33 -10.07 -1.86 2.38
C PRO A 33 -9.01 -0.85 2.83
N PRO A 34 -7.85 -0.78 2.13
CA PRO A 34 -6.80 0.19 2.45
C PRO A 34 -7.33 1.62 2.34
N ASN A 35 -6.76 2.53 3.13
CA ASN A 35 -6.98 3.94 2.91
C ASN A 35 -6.19 4.40 1.68
N ILE A 36 -6.84 5.13 0.77
CA ILE A 36 -6.24 5.56 -0.49
C ILE A 36 -6.32 7.09 -0.55
N GLN A 37 -5.17 7.75 -0.57
CA GLN A 37 -5.06 9.19 -0.61
C GLN A 37 -4.11 9.69 -1.70
N GLY A 38 -4.13 10.99 -1.93
CA GLY A 38 -3.17 11.67 -2.79
C GLY A 38 -1.82 11.80 -2.12
N PHE A 39 -0.74 11.85 -2.91
CA PHE A 39 0.57 12.23 -2.40
C PHE A 39 0.51 13.58 -1.66
N GLY A 40 1.19 13.67 -0.52
CA GLY A 40 1.20 14.84 0.37
C GLY A 40 0.12 14.84 1.45
N THR A 41 -0.87 13.95 1.38
CA THR A 41 -1.87 13.77 2.44
C THR A 41 -1.32 12.89 3.56
N SER A 42 -1.52 13.29 4.82
CA SER A 42 -1.21 12.44 5.98
C SER A 42 -2.24 11.32 6.12
N GLU A 43 -1.74 10.10 6.33
CA GLU A 43 -2.56 8.93 6.63
C GLU A 43 -2.12 8.26 7.93
N LYS A 44 -3.09 7.76 8.68
CA LYS A 44 -2.89 7.25 10.03
C LYS A 44 -2.85 5.72 10.07
N LEU A 45 -1.74 5.19 10.56
CA LEU A 45 -1.59 3.79 10.96
C LEU A 45 -1.90 3.65 12.44
N VAL A 46 -2.81 2.73 12.79
CA VAL A 46 -3.16 2.41 14.18
C VAL A 46 -2.78 0.97 14.48
N ASP A 47 -1.89 0.77 15.43
CA ASP A 47 -1.47 -0.54 15.94
C ASP A 47 -1.63 -0.58 17.46
N GLY A 48 -2.81 -1.01 17.92
CA GLY A 48 -3.18 -0.99 19.33
C GLY A 48 -3.08 0.42 19.94
N PRO A 49 -2.21 0.64 20.96
CA PRO A 49 -2.00 1.96 21.55
C PRO A 49 -1.06 2.87 20.73
N LEU A 50 -0.40 2.34 19.69
CA LEU A 50 0.54 3.06 18.86
C LEU A 50 -0.18 3.70 17.68
N ILE A 51 0.05 5.00 17.48
CA ILE A 51 -0.53 5.76 16.38
C ILE A 51 0.59 6.47 15.64
N THR A 52 0.71 6.17 14.35
CA THR A 52 1.69 6.79 13.46
C THR A 52 1.00 7.48 12.32
N ASP A 53 1.30 8.76 12.13
CA ASP A 53 0.86 9.51 10.96
C ASP A 53 2.01 9.54 9.95
N TYR A 54 1.77 8.93 8.78
CA TYR A 54 2.69 8.93 7.67
C TYR A 54 2.23 9.91 6.60
N THR A 55 3.17 10.64 6.02
CA THR A 55 2.94 11.43 4.82
C THR A 55 3.97 11.03 3.80
N VAL A 56 3.53 10.57 2.62
CA VAL A 56 4.41 10.28 1.49
C VAL A 56 4.13 11.28 0.37
N SER A 57 5.19 11.83 -0.20
CA SER A 57 5.09 12.81 -1.26
C SER A 57 6.22 12.69 -2.28
N ASN A 58 6.13 13.45 -3.37
CA ASN A 58 7.25 13.70 -4.26
C ASN A 58 7.88 12.43 -4.87
N LEU A 59 7.05 11.43 -5.22
CA LEU A 59 7.50 10.22 -5.91
C LEU A 59 8.01 10.56 -7.31
N GLN A 60 9.30 10.37 -7.56
CA GLN A 60 9.95 10.75 -8.82
C GLN A 60 11.25 9.97 -9.09
N PRO A 61 11.76 9.96 -10.34
CA PRO A 61 13.09 9.43 -10.64
C PRO A 61 14.17 10.15 -9.82
N SER A 62 15.20 9.41 -9.40
CA SER A 62 16.32 9.90 -8.63
C SER A 62 17.64 9.64 -9.36
N ASN A 63 18.60 10.55 -9.17
CA ASN A 63 19.99 10.39 -9.59
C ASN A 63 20.93 10.14 -8.39
N ALA A 64 20.36 9.87 -7.21
CA ALA A 64 21.14 9.57 -6.02
C ALA A 64 21.99 8.31 -6.21
N THR A 65 23.19 8.31 -5.60
CA THR A 65 24.03 7.11 -5.52
C THR A 65 23.88 6.52 -4.12
N ILE A 66 23.53 5.24 -4.06
CA ILE A 66 23.41 4.49 -2.80
C ILE A 66 24.66 3.60 -2.68
N PRO A 67 25.56 3.85 -1.70
CA PRO A 67 26.75 3.05 -1.51
C PRO A 67 26.44 1.55 -1.35
N GLY A 68 27.14 0.70 -2.09
CA GLY A 68 26.93 -0.75 -2.05
C GLY A 68 25.64 -1.23 -2.72
N TYR A 69 24.93 -0.37 -3.44
CA TYR A 69 23.76 -0.72 -4.23
C TYR A 69 23.96 -0.30 -5.70
N THR A 70 23.68 -1.22 -6.62
CA THR A 70 23.70 -0.95 -8.05
C THR A 70 22.28 -1.17 -8.59
N PRO A 71 21.58 -0.10 -8.99
CA PRO A 71 20.24 -0.21 -9.56
C PRO A 71 20.23 -1.12 -10.78
N LYS A 72 19.23 -1.99 -10.87
CA LYS A 72 18.96 -2.83 -12.04
C LYS A 72 18.08 -2.11 -13.06
N GLY A 73 17.28 -1.15 -12.59
CA GLY A 73 16.46 -0.28 -13.41
C GLY A 73 16.70 1.19 -13.08
N THR A 74 15.62 1.97 -13.10
CA THR A 74 15.68 3.39 -12.76
C THR A 74 15.48 3.56 -11.27
N LEU A 75 16.37 4.29 -10.60
CA LEU A 75 16.19 4.64 -9.20
C LEU A 75 15.06 5.66 -9.09
N TYR A 76 14.12 5.43 -8.17
CA TYR A 76 13.08 6.38 -7.78
C TYR A 76 13.24 6.74 -6.32
N GLN A 77 12.76 7.92 -5.95
CA GLN A 77 12.68 8.38 -4.58
C GLN A 77 11.29 8.91 -4.25
N ALA A 78 10.93 8.86 -2.97
CA ALA A 78 9.78 9.57 -2.42
C ALA A 78 10.16 10.16 -1.05
N ASP A 79 9.64 11.33 -0.73
CA ASP A 79 9.82 11.94 0.58
C ASP A 79 8.79 11.36 1.55
N VAL A 80 9.24 11.03 2.76
CA VAL A 80 8.39 10.45 3.80
C VAL A 80 8.60 11.18 5.13
N THR A 81 7.50 11.47 5.81
CA THR A 81 7.49 11.91 7.20
C THR A 81 6.69 10.90 8.02
N ALA A 82 7.27 10.47 9.14
CA ALA A 82 6.66 9.60 10.13
C ALA A 82 6.53 10.37 11.45
N ARG A 83 5.32 10.55 11.95
CA ARG A 83 5.05 11.26 13.20
C ARG A 83 4.37 10.32 14.19
N SER A 84 4.86 10.30 15.43
CA SER A 84 4.22 9.52 16.49
C SER A 84 3.13 10.37 17.17
N ASP A 85 1.87 10.05 16.91
CA ASP A 85 0.73 10.71 17.55
C ASP A 85 0.23 9.95 18.79
N GLY A 86 0.70 8.71 18.99
CA GLY A 86 0.40 7.89 20.16
C GLY A 86 1.51 6.90 20.46
N GLY A 87 2.07 6.97 21.67
CA GLY A 87 3.09 6.04 22.15
C GLY A 87 4.49 6.26 21.57
N LEU A 88 5.38 5.30 21.82
CA LEU A 88 6.73 5.26 21.27
C LEU A 88 6.71 4.38 20.01
N VAL A 89 6.77 5.00 18.83
CA VAL A 89 6.64 4.31 17.55
C VAL A 89 8.01 4.00 16.96
N THR A 90 8.19 2.84 16.35
CA THR A 90 9.37 2.54 15.52
C THR A 90 8.92 2.43 14.06
N PRO A 91 9.37 3.33 13.15
CA PRO A 91 8.91 3.31 11.77
C PRO A 91 9.45 2.09 11.02
N MET A 92 8.56 1.35 10.35
CA MET A 92 8.91 0.16 9.58
C MET A 92 9.19 0.54 8.12
N VAL A 93 10.44 0.93 7.84
CA VAL A 93 10.85 1.37 6.49
C VAL A 93 10.57 0.31 5.42
N ASN A 94 10.79 -0.98 5.74
CA ASN A 94 10.64 -2.12 4.83
C ASN A 94 9.20 -2.40 4.34
N ASP A 95 8.21 -1.82 5.00
CA ASP A 95 6.80 -2.00 4.66
C ASP A 95 6.37 -1.09 3.49
N PHE A 96 7.22 -0.12 3.11
CA PHE A 96 6.98 0.74 1.97
C PHE A 96 7.30 0.05 0.63
N ILE A 97 6.38 0.17 -0.31
CA ILE A 97 6.45 -0.41 -1.66
C ILE A 97 6.03 0.65 -2.67
N ALA A 98 6.87 0.94 -3.67
CA ALA A 98 6.41 1.70 -4.83
C ALA A 98 5.63 0.79 -5.77
N ARG A 99 4.48 1.25 -6.28
CA ARG A 99 3.58 0.47 -7.12
C ARG A 99 3.35 1.13 -8.47
N GLY A 100 3.51 0.34 -9.53
CA GLY A 100 3.19 0.68 -10.91
C GLY A 100 1.68 0.63 -11.21
N PRO A 101 1.22 1.27 -12.30
CA PRO A 101 -0.18 1.30 -12.69
C PRO A 101 -0.77 -0.08 -13.02
N ASN A 102 0.09 -1.06 -13.31
CA ASN A 102 -0.26 -2.46 -13.56
C ASN A 102 -0.23 -3.33 -12.28
N GLY A 103 -0.03 -2.74 -11.11
CA GLY A 103 0.12 -3.45 -9.84
C GLY A 103 1.52 -4.02 -9.58
N GLN A 104 2.51 -3.72 -10.43
CA GLN A 104 3.89 -4.16 -10.22
C GLN A 104 4.48 -3.47 -8.97
N ASN A 105 5.10 -4.25 -8.09
CA ASN A 105 5.63 -3.79 -6.83
C ASN A 105 7.16 -3.69 -6.86
N TYR A 106 7.70 -2.58 -6.34
CA TYR A 106 9.13 -2.33 -6.16
C TYR A 106 9.37 -2.08 -4.66
N ARG A 107 10.06 -3.00 -4.00
CA ARG A 107 10.37 -2.89 -2.57
C ARG A 107 11.32 -1.72 -2.32
N VAL A 108 11.17 -1.08 -1.16
CA VAL A 108 12.13 -0.06 -0.71
C VAL A 108 13.54 -0.65 -0.64
N ILE A 109 14.53 0.17 -0.94
CA ILE A 109 15.95 -0.15 -0.77
C ILE A 109 16.33 0.22 0.65
N ASP A 110 16.22 -0.73 1.57
CA ASP A 110 16.67 -0.58 2.96
C ASP A 110 18.15 -0.99 3.09
N LYS A 111 19.05 -0.11 2.66
CA LYS A 111 20.50 -0.28 2.79
C LYS A 111 21.07 0.82 3.67
N VAL A 112 21.91 0.42 4.62
CA VAL A 112 22.72 1.33 5.43
C VAL A 112 23.57 2.18 4.48
N GLY A 113 23.33 3.49 4.49
CA GLY A 113 24.01 4.45 3.62
C GLY A 113 23.16 5.07 2.50
N ALA A 114 21.88 4.71 2.36
CA ALA A 114 20.96 5.47 1.52
C ALA A 114 20.96 6.96 1.97
N PRO A 115 21.19 7.92 1.07
CA PRO A 115 21.34 9.31 1.45
C PRO A 115 20.01 9.84 1.99
N ASN A 116 20.04 10.40 3.20
CA ASN A 116 18.84 10.95 3.86
C ASN A 116 17.70 9.93 4.01
N GLY A 117 18.01 8.63 4.13
CA GLY A 117 17.01 7.59 4.37
C GLY A 117 16.22 7.83 5.65
N LEU A 118 14.95 7.39 5.68
CA LEU A 118 14.13 7.49 6.89
C LEU A 118 14.80 6.74 8.06
N ASN A 119 15.01 7.44 9.17
CA ASN A 119 15.66 6.86 10.34
C ASN A 119 14.75 5.81 11.01
N PRO A 120 15.18 4.55 11.14
CA PRO A 120 14.40 3.49 11.80
C PRO A 120 14.44 3.55 13.33
N ALA A 121 15.01 4.59 13.94
CA ALA A 121 15.03 4.75 15.39
C ALA A 121 13.63 5.04 15.98
N PRO A 122 13.36 4.65 17.24
CA PRO A 122 12.10 4.97 17.91
C PRO A 122 11.83 6.49 17.97
N ILE A 123 10.60 6.87 17.65
CA ILE A 123 10.07 8.24 17.64
C ILE A 123 9.18 8.44 18.87
N PRO A 124 9.56 9.31 19.82
CA PRO A 124 8.73 9.65 20.96
C PRO A 124 7.41 10.30 20.53
N GLN A 125 6.35 10.09 21.32
CA GLN A 125 5.05 10.72 21.08
C GLN A 125 5.19 12.25 20.95
N GLY A 126 4.50 12.83 19.97
CA GLY A 126 4.55 14.24 19.62
C GLY A 126 5.76 14.66 18.78
N SER A 127 6.66 13.73 18.44
CA SER A 127 7.82 13.98 17.59
C SER A 127 7.65 13.33 16.21
N GLU A 128 8.49 13.75 15.26
CA GLU A 128 8.50 13.21 13.90
C GLU A 128 9.92 12.94 13.40
N SER A 129 10.00 12.11 12.36
CA SER A 129 11.21 11.80 11.61
C SER A 129 10.89 11.88 10.12
N THR A 130 11.72 12.60 9.38
CA THR A 130 11.59 12.75 7.93
C THR A 130 12.78 12.09 7.24
N GLY A 131 12.55 11.56 6.05
CA GLY A 131 13.61 11.04 5.19
C GLY A 131 13.12 10.74 3.79
N THR A 132 13.91 9.97 3.07
CA THR A 132 13.67 9.61 1.68
C THR A 132 13.61 8.08 1.55
N LEU A 133 12.58 7.59 0.87
CA LEU A 133 12.43 6.20 0.46
C LEU A 133 13.01 6.06 -0.95
N TYR A 134 13.81 5.02 -1.18
CA TYR A 134 14.37 4.72 -2.50
C TYR A 134 13.84 3.41 -3.05
N PHE A 135 13.58 3.35 -4.35
CA PHE A 135 13.03 2.18 -5.03
C PHE A 135 13.80 1.91 -6.33
N ASP A 136 14.08 0.64 -6.62
CA ASP A 136 14.68 0.22 -7.89
C ASP A 136 13.59 -0.24 -8.85
N VAL A 137 13.26 0.60 -9.83
CA VAL A 137 12.15 0.40 -10.75
C VAL A 137 12.63 -0.29 -12.01
N THR A 138 12.37 -1.58 -12.10
CA THR A 138 12.79 -2.44 -13.23
C THR A 138 11.70 -2.63 -14.30
N GLY A 139 10.61 -1.88 -14.24
CA GLY A 139 9.45 -2.03 -15.12
C GLY A 139 8.71 -0.72 -15.36
N ALA A 140 7.38 -0.76 -15.36
CA ALA A 140 6.56 0.43 -15.53
C ALA A 140 6.81 1.46 -14.41
N PRO A 141 6.89 2.77 -14.71
CA PRO A 141 7.04 3.82 -13.72
C PRO A 141 5.97 3.73 -12.61
N PRO A 142 6.36 3.83 -11.32
CA PRO A 142 5.41 3.81 -10.23
C PRO A 142 4.58 5.09 -10.21
N ASN A 143 3.30 4.95 -9.86
CA ASN A 143 2.34 6.06 -9.66
C ASN A 143 1.73 6.04 -8.25
N GLY A 144 2.22 5.15 -7.38
CA GLY A 144 1.79 5.05 -5.99
C GLY A 144 2.90 4.54 -5.07
N VAL A 145 2.77 4.84 -3.79
CA VAL A 145 3.52 4.23 -2.69
C VAL A 145 2.51 3.61 -1.73
N VAL A 146 2.80 2.41 -1.27
CA VAL A 146 1.94 1.61 -0.41
C VAL A 146 2.69 1.28 0.86
N TYR A 147 2.02 1.40 2.00
CA TYR A 147 2.43 0.76 3.26
C TYR A 147 1.71 -0.59 3.36
N ASN A 148 2.48 -1.68 3.38
CA ASN A 148 1.97 -3.05 3.46
C ASN A 148 2.57 -3.75 4.68
N ASP A 149 1.73 -4.22 5.60
CA ASP A 149 2.12 -4.84 6.89
C ASP A 149 2.68 -6.27 6.75
N GLY A 150 3.00 -6.70 5.52
CA GLY A 150 3.40 -8.06 5.19
C GLY A 150 2.24 -9.01 4.85
N MET A 151 1.00 -8.64 5.18
CA MET A 151 -0.20 -9.42 4.85
C MET A 151 -1.09 -8.68 3.85
N GLN A 152 -1.25 -7.37 4.02
CA GLN A 152 -2.20 -6.57 3.26
C GLN A 152 -1.73 -5.11 3.13
N ASP A 153 -2.29 -4.42 2.15
CA ASP A 153 -2.09 -2.98 2.00
C ASP A 153 -2.93 -2.27 3.07
N ILE A 154 -2.31 -1.32 3.78
CA ILE A 154 -2.98 -0.55 4.83
C ILE A 154 -3.19 0.90 4.38
N LEU A 155 -2.13 1.53 3.87
CA LEU A 155 -2.12 2.93 3.43
C LEU A 155 -1.60 3.01 2.00
N ILE A 156 -2.19 3.87 1.17
CA ILE A 156 -1.84 4.02 -0.25
C ILE A 156 -1.86 5.49 -0.63
N TRP A 157 -0.69 6.02 -0.97
CA TRP A 157 -0.54 7.34 -1.61
C TRP A 157 -0.40 7.16 -3.12
N THR A 158 -1.22 7.84 -3.91
CA THR A 158 -1.15 7.73 -5.37
C THR A 158 -1.48 9.03 -6.08
N SER A 159 -0.94 9.21 -7.28
CA SER A 159 -1.36 10.27 -8.21
C SER A 159 -2.71 9.98 -8.86
N ASN A 160 -3.25 8.77 -8.72
CA ASN A 160 -4.49 8.30 -9.35
C ASN A 160 -5.68 8.27 -8.35
N VAL A 161 -5.85 9.30 -7.54
CA VAL A 161 -7.00 9.36 -6.61
C VAL A 161 -8.29 9.59 -7.41
N PRO A 162 -9.33 8.75 -7.26
CA PRO A 162 -10.63 9.00 -7.87
C PRO A 162 -11.21 10.32 -7.37
N GLY A 163 -11.15 11.38 -8.20
CA GLY A 163 -11.64 12.72 -7.87
C GLY A 163 -10.61 13.84 -7.96
N ASN A 164 -9.31 13.52 -8.02
CA ASN A 164 -8.26 14.50 -8.26
C ASN A 164 -7.73 14.38 -9.70
N SER A 165 -8.57 14.79 -10.66
CA SER A 165 -8.03 15.26 -11.94
C SER A 165 -7.14 16.46 -11.63
N ALA A 166 -5.85 16.38 -11.96
CA ALA A 166 -4.91 17.49 -11.78
C ALA A 166 -5.50 18.81 -12.33
N PRO A 167 -5.46 19.93 -11.60
CA PRO A 167 -5.76 21.23 -12.18
C PRO A 167 -4.61 21.63 -13.11
N GLY A 168 -4.73 21.36 -14.42
CA GLY A 168 -3.71 21.77 -15.38
C GLY A 168 -3.57 20.94 -16.64
N ALA A 169 -4.68 20.60 -17.30
CA ALA A 169 -4.65 20.41 -18.75
C ALA A 169 -5.42 21.59 -19.36
N PRO A 170 -4.79 22.48 -20.15
CA PRO A 170 -5.57 23.41 -20.96
C PRO A 170 -6.49 22.59 -21.85
N ASN A 171 -7.77 22.95 -21.88
CA ASN A 171 -8.68 22.53 -22.93
C ASN A 171 -7.95 22.69 -24.27
N ALA A 172 -7.59 21.57 -24.90
CA ALA A 172 -7.20 21.60 -26.29
C ALA A 172 -8.42 22.07 -27.07
N SER A 173 -8.36 23.32 -27.50
CA SER A 173 -9.30 23.96 -28.40
C SER A 173 -9.63 23.02 -29.58
N PRO A 174 -10.89 22.92 -30.04
CA PRO A 174 -11.21 22.14 -31.23
C PRO A 174 -10.39 22.64 -32.42
N ALA A 175 -9.83 21.71 -33.19
CA ALA A 175 -9.04 21.99 -34.38
C ALA A 175 -9.82 22.86 -35.39
N PRO A 176 -9.18 23.83 -36.07
CA PRO A 176 -9.83 24.58 -37.15
C PRO A 176 -10.16 23.66 -38.32
N GLY A 177 -11.44 23.50 -38.68
CA GLY A 177 -11.77 22.84 -39.96
C GLY A 177 -13.15 22.20 -40.16
N THR A 178 -14.06 22.18 -39.20
CA THR A 178 -15.41 21.61 -39.43
C THR A 178 -16.46 22.69 -39.65
N PRO A 179 -17.16 22.71 -40.81
CA PRO A 179 -18.25 23.65 -41.05
C PRO A 179 -19.46 23.36 -40.14
N PRO A 180 -20.21 24.38 -39.69
CA PRO A 180 -21.39 24.18 -38.85
C PRO A 180 -22.53 23.52 -39.63
N SER A 181 -23.19 22.54 -39.01
CA SER A 181 -24.42 21.92 -39.54
C SER A 181 -25.62 22.89 -39.48
N PRO A 182 -26.64 22.73 -40.34
CA PRO A 182 -27.69 23.73 -40.56
C PRO A 182 -28.66 23.82 -39.37
N ALA A 183 -29.10 25.04 -39.06
CA ALA A 183 -30.16 25.29 -38.09
C ALA A 183 -31.53 24.86 -38.65
N HIS A 184 -32.29 24.10 -37.86
CA HIS A 184 -33.72 23.87 -38.10
C HIS A 184 -34.52 25.04 -37.52
N THR A 185 -35.49 25.52 -38.30
CA THR A 185 -36.43 26.61 -38.04
C THR A 185 -37.39 26.35 -36.89
#